data_AF-A0A3D1HVD9-F1
#
_entry.id   AF-A0A3D1HVD9-F1
#
_cell.length_a   1.000
_cell.length_b   1.000
_cell.length_c   1.000
_cell.angle_alpha   90.00
_cell.angle_beta   90.00
_cell.angle_gamma   90.00
#
_symmetry.space_group_name_H-M   'P 1'
#
loop_
_entity.id
_entity.type
_entity.pdbx_description
1 polymer ?
#
loop_
_entity_poly.entity_id
_entity_poly.type
_entity_poly.pdbx_seq_one_letter_code
_entity_poly.pdbx_strand_id
1 'polypeptide(L)'
;MSVVEQICTRVAILDNGVVAEEGKVSDVFSAPKSSAARALVYPDGYEQTVTAAEGEGVIRVVFNGANATKTPLIAQMAMEKNIAASILSASTKSIGDKAYGNMLLGITGGREQVEKALSYLRAIPDIFAEEVKP
;
A
#
# COMPACT_ATOMS: atom_id res chain seq x y z
N MET A 1 -0.23 -17.41 0.39
CA MET A 1 -1.47 -16.84 -0.16
C MET A 1 -1.58 -16.85 -1.69
N SER A 2 -0.74 -17.59 -2.45
CA SER A 2 -0.69 -17.39 -3.90
C SER A 2 -1.92 -17.91 -4.68
N VAL A 3 -2.70 -18.84 -4.14
CA VAL A 3 -3.79 -19.49 -4.88
C VAL A 3 -4.98 -18.55 -5.13
N VAL A 4 -5.39 -17.76 -4.12
CA VAL A 4 -6.56 -16.88 -4.26
C VAL A 4 -6.28 -15.76 -5.26
N GLU A 5 -5.09 -15.14 -5.18
CA GLU A 5 -4.67 -14.06 -6.08
C GLU A 5 -4.44 -14.54 -7.52
N GLN A 6 -4.03 -15.79 -7.72
CA GLN A 6 -3.70 -16.32 -9.05
C GLN A 6 -4.92 -16.79 -9.85
N ILE A 7 -5.99 -17.23 -9.19
CA ILE A 7 -7.06 -18.01 -9.86
C ILE A 7 -8.46 -17.45 -9.58
N CYS A 8 -8.67 -16.75 -8.47
CA CYS A 8 -9.99 -16.27 -8.09
C CYS A 8 -10.22 -14.83 -8.54
N THR A 9 -11.46 -14.53 -8.95
CA THR A 9 -11.89 -13.16 -9.29
C THR A 9 -12.64 -12.48 -8.15
N ARG A 10 -13.23 -13.27 -7.24
CA ARG A 10 -13.91 -12.83 -6.03
C ARG A 10 -13.45 -13.63 -4.81
N VAL A 11 -13.54 -13.00 -3.65
CA VAL A 11 -13.18 -13.58 -2.35
C VAL A 11 -14.21 -13.17 -1.29
N ALA A 12 -14.43 -14.08 -0.34
CA ALA A 12 -15.08 -13.79 0.93
C ALA A 12 -14.10 -14.17 2.04
N ILE A 13 -13.80 -13.22 2.91
CA ILE A 13 -12.97 -13.38 4.09
C ILE A 13 -13.89 -13.72 5.26
N LEU A 14 -13.66 -14.87 5.88
CA LEU A 14 -14.42 -15.30 7.05
C LEU A 14 -13.61 -15.03 8.32
N ASP A 15 -14.30 -14.59 9.36
CA ASP A 15 -13.79 -14.48 10.72
C ASP A 15 -14.84 -14.96 11.71
N ASN A 16 -14.44 -15.83 12.64
CA ASN A 16 -15.34 -16.43 13.65
C ASN A 16 -16.66 -17.00 13.09
N GLY A 17 -16.61 -17.60 11.90
CA GLY A 17 -17.79 -18.23 11.25
C GLY A 17 -18.74 -17.26 10.54
N VAL A 18 -18.38 -15.97 10.43
CA VAL A 18 -19.16 -14.94 9.74
C VAL A 18 -18.34 -14.38 8.58
N VAL A 19 -19.00 -13.95 7.50
CA VAL A 19 -18.36 -13.20 6.42
C VAL A 19 -17.98 -11.81 6.93
N ALA A 20 -16.68 -11.61 7.16
CA ALA A 20 -16.13 -10.34 7.63
C ALA A 20 -15.98 -9.33 6.49
N GLU A 21 -15.68 -9.79 5.27
CA GLU A 21 -15.54 -8.95 4.08
C GLU A 21 -15.71 -9.77 2.81
N GLU A 22 -16.36 -9.22 1.78
CA GLU A 22 -16.47 -9.85 0.47
C GLU A 22 -16.32 -8.85 -0.67
N GLY A 23 -15.79 -9.30 -1.80
CA GLY A 23 -15.61 -8.44 -2.96
C GLY A 23 -14.80 -9.09 -4.07
N LYS A 24 -14.31 -8.28 -5.02
CA LYS A 24 -13.29 -8.72 -5.95
C LYS A 24 -11.99 -8.93 -5.20
N VAL A 25 -11.20 -9.92 -5.62
CA VAL A 25 -9.87 -10.16 -5.04
C VAL A 25 -9.02 -8.89 -5.09
N SER A 26 -9.02 -8.19 -6.23
CA SER A 26 -8.31 -6.91 -6.39
C SER A 26 -8.69 -5.88 -5.33
N ASP A 27 -9.99 -5.73 -5.06
CA ASP A 27 -10.51 -4.63 -4.24
C ASP A 27 -10.25 -4.93 -2.76
N VAL A 28 -10.54 -6.17 -2.34
CA VAL A 28 -10.35 -6.63 -0.95
C VAL A 28 -8.85 -6.67 -0.59
N PHE A 29 -7.97 -7.04 -1.53
CA PHE A 29 -6.53 -7.09 -1.25
C PHE A 29 -5.83 -5.74 -1.42
N SER A 30 -6.37 -4.81 -2.23
CA SER A 30 -5.82 -3.43 -2.32
C SER A 30 -6.13 -2.58 -1.09
N ALA A 31 -7.35 -2.69 -0.58
CA ALA A 31 -7.86 -1.84 0.47
C ALA A 31 -8.75 -2.63 1.43
N PRO A 32 -8.19 -3.64 2.13
CA PRO A 32 -8.94 -4.46 3.06
C PRO A 32 -9.55 -3.60 4.16
N LYS A 33 -10.86 -3.74 4.36
CA LYS A 33 -11.62 -2.94 5.33
C LYS A 33 -11.72 -3.62 6.69
N SER A 34 -11.86 -4.94 6.70
CA SER A 34 -11.96 -5.75 7.91
C SER A 34 -10.59 -6.03 8.52
N SER A 35 -10.55 -6.19 9.84
CA SER A 35 -9.33 -6.59 10.57
C SER A 35 -8.82 -7.95 10.07
N ALA A 36 -9.71 -8.90 9.81
CA ALA A 36 -9.38 -10.20 9.28
C ALA A 36 -8.73 -10.11 7.89
N ALA A 37 -9.30 -9.33 6.96
CA ALA A 37 -8.69 -9.11 5.66
C ALA A 37 -7.34 -8.38 5.78
N ARG A 38 -7.22 -7.39 6.68
CA ARG A 38 -5.94 -6.70 6.93
C ARG A 38 -4.86 -7.63 7.46
N ALA A 39 -5.19 -8.51 8.42
CA ALA A 39 -4.25 -9.50 8.95
C ALA A 39 -3.81 -10.50 7.88
N LEU A 40 -4.72 -10.85 6.98
CA LEU A 40 -4.46 -11.73 5.85
C LEU A 40 -3.57 -11.06 4.79
N VAL A 41 -3.88 -9.84 4.39
CA VAL A 41 -3.15 -9.10 3.34
C VAL A 41 -1.82 -8.55 3.84
N TYR A 42 -1.72 -8.21 5.12
CA TYR A 42 -0.55 -7.59 5.75
C TYR A 42 -0.05 -8.43 6.95
N PRO A 43 0.47 -9.65 6.69
CA PRO A 43 0.87 -10.57 7.77
C PRO A 43 2.02 -10.04 8.64
N ASP A 44 2.86 -9.14 8.11
CA ASP A 44 3.93 -8.46 8.86
C ASP A 44 3.45 -7.20 9.62
N GLY A 45 2.14 -6.92 9.60
CA GLY A 45 1.49 -5.88 10.40
C GLY A 45 0.97 -4.69 9.60
N TYR A 46 -0.35 -4.54 9.52
CA TYR A 46 -0.99 -3.28 9.14
C TYR A 46 -0.75 -2.20 10.21
N GLU A 47 -0.76 -2.59 11.49
CA GLU A 47 -0.49 -1.74 12.65
C GLU A 47 1.01 -1.59 12.95
N GLN A 48 1.86 -1.51 11.93
CA GLN A 48 3.22 -1.04 12.16
C GLN A 48 3.16 0.42 12.60
N THR A 49 3.30 0.65 13.91
CA THR A 49 3.59 1.93 14.52
C THR A 49 5.01 2.33 14.12
N VAL A 50 5.14 2.93 12.94
CA VAL A 50 6.40 3.54 12.54
C VAL A 50 6.54 4.87 13.25
N THR A 51 7.66 5.05 13.94
CA THR A 51 8.09 6.32 14.50
C THR A 51 8.41 7.26 13.35
N ALA A 52 7.43 8.07 12.96
CA ALA A 52 7.67 9.24 12.13
C ALA A 52 8.45 10.29 12.94
N ALA A 53 9.37 11.01 12.30
CA ALA A 53 9.97 12.18 12.95
C ALA A 53 8.89 13.27 13.18
N GLU A 54 9.08 14.14 14.18
CA GLU A 54 8.18 15.28 14.38
C GLU A 54 8.10 16.13 13.10
N GLY A 55 6.89 16.33 12.59
CA GLY A 55 6.64 17.09 11.35
C GLY A 55 6.77 16.29 10.05
N GLU A 56 7.02 14.98 10.12
CA GLU A 56 7.01 14.07 8.98
C GLU A 56 5.61 13.46 8.77
N GLY A 57 5.09 13.53 7.55
CA GLY A 57 3.86 12.85 7.18
C GLY A 57 4.13 11.43 6.72
N VAL A 58 3.31 10.48 7.16
CA VAL A 58 3.44 9.07 6.77
C VAL A 58 2.39 8.73 5.72
N ILE A 59 2.84 8.18 4.59
CA ILE A 59 1.98 7.69 3.51
C ILE A 59 2.12 6.18 3.44
N ARG A 60 1.00 5.47 3.49
CA ARG A 60 0.92 4.06 3.12
C ARG A 60 0.67 3.94 1.64
N VAL A 61 1.52 3.19 0.97
CA VAL A 61 1.41 2.82 -0.44
C VAL A 61 1.14 1.33 -0.50
N VAL A 62 0.05 0.94 -1.13
CA VAL A 62 -0.32 -0.47 -1.36
C VAL A 62 -0.20 -0.75 -2.85
N PHE A 63 0.61 -1.74 -3.18
CA PHE A 63 0.78 -2.25 -4.53
C PHE A 63 -0.16 -3.44 -4.71
N ASN A 64 -1.07 -3.36 -5.68
CA ASN A 64 -1.98 -4.44 -6.03
C ASN A 64 -1.76 -4.88 -7.47
N GLY A 65 -0.58 -5.45 -7.74
CA GLY A 65 -0.23 -5.89 -9.07
C GLY A 65 0.32 -4.78 -9.97
N ALA A 66 0.77 -3.68 -9.35
CA ALA A 66 1.47 -2.60 -10.04
C ALA A 66 2.70 -3.16 -10.76
N ASN A 67 2.99 -2.65 -11.95
CA ASN A 67 4.08 -3.16 -12.76
C ASN A 67 5.44 -2.86 -12.09
N ALA A 68 6.07 -3.89 -11.52
CA ALA A 68 7.28 -3.76 -10.71
C ALA A 68 8.52 -3.45 -11.55
N THR A 69 8.47 -3.73 -12.86
CA THR A 69 9.67 -4.00 -13.65
C THR A 69 10.19 -2.82 -14.47
N LYS A 70 9.52 -1.66 -14.50
CA LYS A 70 9.90 -0.60 -15.47
C LYS A 70 9.91 0.84 -14.97
N THR A 71 9.37 1.15 -13.80
CA THR A 71 9.23 2.55 -13.37
C THR A 71 9.74 2.71 -11.94
N PRO A 72 10.86 3.43 -11.73
CA PRO A 72 11.40 3.67 -10.40
C PRO A 72 10.59 4.76 -9.69
N LEU A 73 9.38 4.39 -9.26
CA LEU A 73 8.33 5.27 -8.74
C LEU A 73 8.85 6.35 -7.78
N ILE A 74 9.59 5.90 -6.76
CA ILE A 74 10.09 6.77 -5.69
C ILE A 74 11.18 7.70 -6.21
N ALA A 75 12.06 7.22 -7.09
CA ALA A 75 13.10 8.04 -7.69
C ALA A 75 12.51 9.11 -8.61
N GLN A 76 11.50 8.78 -9.41
CA GLN A 76 10.80 9.76 -10.24
C GLN A 76 10.05 10.79 -9.40
N MET A 77 9.43 10.39 -8.28
CA MET A 77 8.82 11.33 -7.35
C MET A 77 9.85 12.34 -6.82
N ALA A 78 11.06 11.87 -6.48
CA ALA A 78 12.16 12.75 -6.06
C ALA A 78 12.63 13.68 -7.18
N MET A 79 12.80 13.17 -8.40
CA MET A 79 13.32 13.96 -9.53
C MET A 79 12.30 14.93 -10.15
N GLU A 80 11.07 14.48 -10.36
CA GLU A 80 10.05 15.24 -11.10
C GLU A 80 9.22 16.13 -10.19
N LYS A 81 9.00 15.71 -8.93
CA LYS A 81 8.19 16.45 -7.96
C LYS A 81 9.03 17.13 -6.89
N ASN A 82 10.35 16.91 -6.84
CA ASN A 82 11.22 17.40 -5.78
C ASN A 82 10.74 16.95 -4.38
N ILE A 83 10.24 15.72 -4.28
CA ILE A 83 9.77 15.12 -3.03
C ILE A 83 10.64 13.92 -2.70
N ALA A 84 11.52 14.07 -1.71
CA ALA A 84 12.26 12.95 -1.15
C ALA A 84 11.35 12.17 -0.18
N ALA A 85 11.42 10.84 -0.27
CA ALA A 85 10.69 9.94 0.62
C ALA A 85 11.65 8.99 1.34
N SER A 86 11.46 8.85 2.64
CA SER A 86 12.14 7.86 3.46
C SER A 86 11.32 6.57 3.46
N ILE A 87 11.92 5.42 3.19
CA ILE A 87 11.22 4.13 3.32
C ILE A 87 11.27 3.72 4.79
N LEU A 88 10.15 3.88 5.51
CA LEU A 88 10.04 3.56 6.94
C LEU A 88 9.76 2.08 7.17
N SER A 89 8.96 1.47 6.28
CA SER A 89 8.72 0.03 6.24
C SER A 89 8.35 -0.39 4.81
N ALA A 90 8.68 -1.62 4.45
CA ALA A 90 8.27 -2.21 3.17
C ALA A 90 8.07 -3.72 3.33
N SER A 91 6.83 -4.17 3.21
CA SER A 91 6.51 -5.59 2.98
C SER A 91 5.93 -5.69 1.57
N THR A 92 6.83 -5.69 0.58
CA THR A 92 6.48 -5.85 -0.83
C THR A 92 7.10 -7.11 -1.39
N LYS A 93 6.35 -7.82 -2.23
CA LYS A 93 6.76 -9.04 -2.90
C LYS A 93 6.55 -8.89 -4.40
N SER A 94 7.54 -9.33 -5.17
CA SER A 94 7.38 -9.45 -6.62
C SER A 94 6.81 -10.83 -6.95
N ILE A 95 5.72 -10.85 -7.72
CA ILE A 95 5.09 -12.06 -8.26
C ILE A 95 5.03 -11.89 -9.78
N GLY A 96 5.94 -12.55 -10.50
CA GLY A 96 6.15 -12.29 -11.92
C GLY A 96 6.70 -10.88 -12.15
N ASP A 97 6.06 -10.11 -13.03
CA ASP A 97 6.37 -8.71 -13.34
C ASP A 97 5.62 -7.70 -12.46
N LYS A 98 4.88 -8.18 -11.46
CA LYS A 98 3.97 -7.39 -10.65
C LYS A 98 4.42 -7.30 -9.19
N ALA A 99 4.25 -6.11 -8.60
CA ALA A 99 4.50 -5.84 -7.19
C ALA A 99 3.21 -5.95 -6.40
N TYR A 100 3.29 -6.64 -5.27
CA TYR A 100 2.22 -6.81 -4.30
C TYR A 100 2.69 -6.45 -2.90
N GLY A 101 1.80 -5.95 -2.05
CA GLY A 101 2.07 -5.66 -0.64
C GLY A 101 2.03 -4.17 -0.34
N ASN A 102 2.65 -3.74 0.75
CA ASN A 102 2.62 -2.35 1.17
C ASN A 102 3.98 -1.77 1.53
N MET A 103 4.05 -0.45 1.53
CA MET A 103 5.19 0.35 1.92
C MET A 103 4.72 1.56 2.71
N LEU A 104 5.46 1.92 3.76
CA LEU A 104 5.27 3.15 4.53
C LEU A 104 6.40 4.11 4.16
N LEU A 105 5.99 5.27 3.65
CA LEU A 105 6.87 6.34 3.22
C LEU A 105 6.75 7.52 4.18
N GLY A 106 7.88 7.98 4.70
CA GLY A 106 8.00 9.23 5.42
C GLY A 106 8.29 10.37 4.46
N ILE A 107 7.46 11.42 4.49
CA ILE A 107 7.57 12.61 3.66
C ILE A 107 7.82 13.82 4.54
N THR A 108 8.95 14.49 4.31
CA THR A 108 9.30 15.74 4.99
C THR A 108 8.84 16.95 4.18
N GLY A 109 8.75 18.12 4.83
CA GLY A 109 8.30 19.35 4.20
C GLY A 109 6.81 19.69 4.40
N GLY A 110 6.17 19.04 5.37
CA GLY A 110 4.83 19.40 5.84
C GLY A 110 3.70 18.96 4.92
N ARG A 111 2.48 19.43 5.24
CA ARG A 111 1.24 18.92 4.65
C ARG A 111 1.14 19.09 3.14
N GLU A 112 1.68 20.18 2.60
CA GLU A 112 1.66 20.42 1.14
C GLU A 112 2.44 19.34 0.37
N GLN A 113 3.60 18.92 0.88
CA GLN A 113 4.41 17.89 0.24
C GLN A 113 3.75 16.51 0.34
N VAL A 114 3.11 16.21 1.48
CA VAL A 114 2.32 14.99 1.67
C VAL A 114 1.16 14.92 0.67
N GLU A 115 0.41 16.02 0.50
CA GLU A 115 -0.71 16.06 -0.45
C GLU A 115 -0.26 15.93 -1.91
N LYS A 116 0.86 16.56 -2.27
CA LYS A 116 1.48 16.39 -3.60
C LYS A 116 1.94 14.96 -3.83
N ALA A 117 2.58 14.33 -2.84
CA ALA A 117 3.01 12.94 -2.91
C ALA A 117 1.82 11.98 -3.07
N LEU A 118 0.76 12.16 -2.27
CA LEU A 118 -0.48 11.39 -2.40
C LEU A 118 -1.10 11.52 -3.79
N SER A 119 -1.15 12.75 -4.32
CA SER A 119 -1.70 13.02 -5.64
C SER A 119 -0.89 12.32 -6.75
N TYR A 120 0.44 12.35 -6.64
CA TYR A 120 1.32 11.65 -7.56
C TYR A 120 1.14 10.13 -7.50
N LEU A 121 1.14 9.54 -6.31
CA LEU A 121 1.02 8.10 -6.11
C LEU A 121 -0.34 7.55 -6.55
N ARG A 122 -1.43 8.28 -6.27
CA ARG A 122 -2.81 7.90 -6.67
C ARG A 122 -3.05 8.00 -8.18
N ALA A 123 -2.25 8.76 -8.90
CA ALA A 123 -2.36 8.85 -10.36
C ALA A 123 -1.87 7.59 -11.07
N ILE A 124 -1.25 6.66 -10.34
CA ILE A 124 -0.59 5.49 -10.91
C ILE A 124 -1.51 4.28 -10.82
N PRO A 125 -1.74 3.57 -11.95
CA PRO A 125 -2.57 2.38 -11.95
C PRO A 125 -2.09 1.34 -10.94
N ASP A 126 -3.04 0.63 -10.32
CA ASP A 126 -2.78 -0.49 -9.40
C ASP A 126 -1.97 -0.12 -8.13
N ILE A 127 -1.88 1.19 -7.83
CA ILE A 127 -1.34 1.74 -6.60
C ILE A 127 -2.44 2.44 -5.82
N PHE A 128 -2.60 2.06 -4.55
CA PHE A 128 -3.42 2.79 -3.60
C PHE A 128 -2.52 3.53 -2.61
N ALA A 129 -2.87 4.78 -2.29
CA ALA A 129 -2.10 5.58 -1.34
C ALA A 129 -2.99 6.35 -0.36
N GLU A 130 -2.69 6.24 0.93
CA GLU A 130 -3.39 6.93 2.02
C GLU A 130 -2.42 7.52 3.04
N GLU A 131 -2.81 8.64 3.67
CA GLU A 131 -2.08 9.20 4.79
C GLU A 131 -2.39 8.38 6.04
N VAL A 132 -1.34 7.92 6.75
CA VAL A 132 -1.48 7.24 8.03
C VAL A 132 -1.55 8.33 9.10
N LYS A 133 -2.69 8.40 9.80
CA LYS A 133 -2.81 9.27 10.97
C LYS A 133 -2.04 8.63 12.13
N PRO A 134 -1.24 9.42 12.88
CA PRO A 134 -0.58 8.93 14.09
C PRO A 134 -1.58 8.52 15.18
#